data_AF-A0A954K8N2-F1
#
_entry.id   AF-A0A954K8N2-F1
#
_cell.length_a   1.000
_cell.length_b   1.000
_cell.length_c   1.000
_cell.angle_alpha   90.00
_cell.angle_beta   90.00
_cell.angle_gamma   90.00
#
_symmetry.space_group_name_H-M   'P 1'
#
loop_
_entity.id
_entity.type
_entity.pdbx_description
1 polymer ?
#
loop_
_entity_poly.entity_id
_entity_poly.type
_entity_poly.pdbx_seq_one_letter_code
_entity_poly.pdbx_strand_id
1 'polypeptide(L)'
;MSSAYALQLTLDPPGDREFVRDLAGMLDEPTTKKIKEICDKLLTDKATPIIVVTIDSMAQHGGADMRIETFATILFNQWQIGHARLGDQDWNTGILLLVSKNDRKARIELG
;
A
#
# COMPACT_ATOMS: atom_id res chain seq x y z
N MET A 1 -20.44 10.42 -24.02
CA MET A 1 -19.01 10.48 -23.66
C MET A 1 -18.79 9.43 -22.58
N SER A 2 -18.09 8.35 -22.89
CA SER A 2 -17.89 7.24 -21.96
C SER A 2 -16.83 7.65 -20.94
N SER A 3 -17.24 7.88 -19.69
CA SER A 3 -16.29 7.97 -18.58
C SER A 3 -15.61 6.61 -18.47
N ALA A 4 -14.31 6.54 -18.72
CA ALA A 4 -13.53 5.38 -18.33
C ALA A 4 -13.63 5.29 -16.81
N TYR A 5 -14.41 4.35 -16.28
CA TYR A 5 -14.33 4.01 -14.86
C TYR A 5 -12.93 3.46 -14.62
N ALA A 6 -12.05 4.26 -14.02
CA ALA A 6 -10.86 3.73 -13.41
C ALA A 6 -11.32 2.70 -12.37
N LEU A 7 -10.80 1.49 -12.45
CA LEU A 7 -11.12 0.47 -11.47
C LEU A 7 -10.61 0.94 -10.11
N GLN A 8 -11.53 1.21 -9.18
CA GLN A 8 -11.24 1.73 -7.85
C GLN A 8 -11.38 0.61 -6.82
N LEU A 9 -10.32 0.36 -6.07
CA LEU A 9 -10.33 -0.59 -4.97
C LEU A 9 -10.95 0.06 -3.73
N THR A 10 -11.74 -0.69 -2.98
CA THR A 10 -12.43 -0.20 -1.78
C THR A 10 -11.54 -0.37 -0.54
N LEU A 11 -10.42 0.35 -0.54
CA LEU A 11 -9.43 0.42 0.52
C LEU A 11 -8.96 1.86 0.72
N ASP A 12 -8.96 2.31 1.97
CA ASP A 12 -8.46 3.63 2.36
C ASP A 12 -6.99 3.56 2.80
N PRO A 13 -6.15 4.53 2.37
CA PRO A 13 -4.76 4.58 2.80
C PRO A 13 -4.67 4.82 4.31
N PRO A 14 -3.63 4.32 5.02
CA PRO A 14 -3.37 4.72 6.40
C PRO A 14 -3.20 6.25 6.50
N GLY A 15 -3.49 6.82 7.67
CA GLY A 15 -3.30 8.24 7.93
C GLY A 15 -1.83 8.66 7.96
N ASP A 16 -1.60 9.96 8.16
CA ASP A 16 -0.25 10.53 8.22
C ASP A 16 0.62 9.81 9.26
N ARG A 17 1.75 9.28 8.79
CA ARG A 17 2.70 8.49 9.60
C ARG A 17 2.08 7.29 10.33
N GLU A 18 0.95 6.77 9.87
CA GLU A 18 0.41 5.51 10.38
C GLU A 18 1.07 4.29 9.71
N PHE A 19 1.44 4.37 8.43
CA PHE A 19 2.20 3.38 7.64
C PHE A 19 1.58 1.97 7.50
N VAL A 20 0.68 1.56 8.39
CA VAL A 20 0.15 0.21 8.50
C VAL A 20 -1.36 0.24 8.41
N ARG A 21 -1.90 -0.63 7.56
CA ARG A 21 -3.33 -0.90 7.42
C ARG A 21 -3.55 -2.41 7.61
N ASP A 22 -3.76 -2.84 8.85
CA ASP A 22 -3.94 -4.26 9.21
C ASP A 22 -5.43 -4.61 9.28
N LEU A 23 -6.05 -4.92 8.15
CA LEU A 23 -7.48 -5.27 8.09
C LEU A 23 -7.74 -6.75 8.33
N ALA A 24 -6.70 -7.60 8.25
CA ALA A 24 -6.79 -9.04 8.48
C ALA A 24 -6.42 -9.47 9.91
N GLY A 25 -6.09 -8.51 10.78
CA GLY A 25 -5.67 -8.75 12.17
C GLY A 25 -4.44 -9.65 12.27
N MET A 26 -3.46 -9.46 11.37
CA MET A 26 -2.25 -10.28 11.28
C MET A 26 -1.12 -9.77 12.16
N LEU A 27 -1.20 -8.53 12.66
CA LEU A 27 -0.13 -7.87 13.38
C LEU A 27 -0.55 -7.58 14.82
N ASP A 28 0.30 -7.98 15.78
CA ASP A 28 0.15 -7.54 17.16
C ASP A 28 0.71 -6.13 17.36
N GLU A 29 0.46 -5.54 18.54
CA GLU A 29 0.91 -4.19 18.86
C GLU A 29 2.44 -4.05 18.83
N PRO A 30 3.25 -4.97 19.41
CA PRO A 30 4.72 -4.90 19.31
C PRO A 30 5.23 -4.92 17.87
N THR A 31 4.66 -5.78 17.01
CA THR A 31 5.05 -5.87 15.60
C THR A 31 4.66 -4.62 14.84
N THR A 32 3.44 -4.12 15.04
CA THR A 32 2.95 -2.87 14.43
C THR A 32 3.85 -1.69 14.80
N LYS A 33 4.23 -1.58 16.08
CA LYS A 33 5.14 -0.55 16.55
C LYS A 33 6.51 -0.62 15.86
N LYS A 34 7.10 -1.82 15.78
CA LYS A 34 8.39 -2.03 15.12
C LYS A 34 8.34 -1.69 13.64
N ILE A 35 7.26 -2.04 12.93
CA ILE A 35 7.05 -1.68 11.53
C ILE A 35 7.01 -0.15 11.39
N LYS A 36 6.22 0.54 12.23
CA LYS A 36 6.11 2.00 12.21
C LYS A 36 7.47 2.67 12.43
N GLU A 37 8.26 2.21 13.39
CA GLU A 37 9.62 2.73 13.65
C GLU A 37 10.55 2.62 12.43
N ILE A 38 10.51 1.47 11.73
CA ILE A 38 11.31 1.25 10.52
C ILE A 38 10.84 2.16 9.38
N CYS A 39 9.53 2.24 9.15
CA CYS A 39 8.95 3.05 8.08
C CYS A 39 9.20 4.55 8.32
N ASP A 40 9.05 5.00 9.57
CA ASP A 40 9.26 6.40 9.95
C ASP A 40 10.71 6.83 9.78
N LYS A 41 11.65 5.95 10.16
CA LYS A 41 13.08 6.17 9.94
C LYS A 41 13.39 6.28 8.46
N LEU A 42 12.87 5.39 7.62
CA LEU A 42 13.15 5.43 6.18
C LEU A 42 12.53 6.67 5.52
N LEU A 43 11.30 7.02 5.88
CA LEU A 43 10.67 8.24 5.38
C LEU A 43 11.50 9.48 5.77
N THR A 44 11.96 9.55 7.02
CA THR A 44 12.74 10.69 7.52
C THR A 44 14.12 10.77 6.85
N ASP A 45 14.82 9.64 6.71
CA ASP A 45 16.19 9.61 6.22
C ASP A 45 16.29 9.69 4.68
N LYS A 46 15.26 9.22 3.96
CA LYS A 46 15.30 9.00 2.50
C LYS A 46 14.13 9.58 1.72
N ALA A 47 13.16 10.21 2.39
CA ALA A 47 11.91 10.63 1.77
C ALA A 47 11.21 9.48 1.01
N THR A 48 11.34 8.24 1.52
CA THR A 48 10.79 7.02 0.92
C THR A 48 9.74 6.42 1.84
N PRO A 49 8.43 6.54 1.52
CA PRO A 49 7.38 5.92 2.31
C PRO A 49 7.32 4.40 2.05
N ILE A 50 7.16 3.62 3.11
CA ILE A 50 6.72 2.23 3.05
C ILE A 50 5.31 2.16 3.64
N ILE A 51 4.39 1.56 2.90
CA ILE A 51 3.04 1.26 3.36
C ILE A 51 2.87 -0.26 3.47
N VAL A 52 2.41 -0.74 4.62
CA VAL A 52 2.15 -2.15 4.88
C VAL A 52 0.64 -2.37 4.98
N VAL A 53 0.11 -3.28 4.16
CA VAL A 53 -1.31 -3.57 4.09
C VAL A 53 -1.52 -5.07 4.26
N THR A 54 -2.42 -5.45 5.16
CA THR A 54 -2.95 -6.81 5.26
C THR A 54 -4.46 -6.77 5.01
N ILE A 55 -4.94 -7.71 4.21
CA ILE A 55 -6.38 -7.87 3.91
C ILE A 55 -6.73 -9.36 3.96
N ASP A 56 -8.00 -9.65 4.24
CA ASP A 56 -8.48 -11.04 4.24
C ASP A 56 -8.48 -11.62 2.83
N SER A 57 -8.98 -10.91 1.82
CA SER A 57 -8.88 -11.28 0.41
C SER A 57 -9.02 -10.08 -0.53
N MET A 58 -8.44 -10.16 -1.73
CA MET A 58 -8.59 -9.10 -2.74
C MET A 58 -10.03 -8.94 -3.21
N ALA A 59 -10.80 -10.03 -3.23
CA ALA A 59 -12.20 -10.03 -3.66
C ALA A 59 -13.10 -9.13 -2.80
N GLN A 60 -12.82 -9.01 -1.49
CA GLN A 60 -13.56 -8.11 -0.59
C GLN A 60 -13.33 -6.62 -0.89
N HIS A 61 -12.31 -6.31 -1.69
CA HIS A 61 -11.87 -4.94 -1.96
C HIS A 61 -11.97 -4.56 -3.44
N GLY A 62 -12.88 -5.20 -4.19
CA GLY A 62 -13.08 -4.93 -5.62
C GLY A 62 -12.09 -5.65 -6.55
N GLY A 63 -11.27 -6.55 -6.00
CA GLY A 63 -10.22 -7.28 -6.70
C GLY A 63 -10.56 -8.74 -7.04
N ALA A 64 -11.84 -9.07 -7.21
CA ALA A 64 -12.25 -10.43 -7.56
C ALA A 64 -11.56 -10.88 -8.86
N ASP A 65 -11.03 -12.10 -8.87
CA ASP A 65 -10.30 -12.73 -9.99
C ASP A 65 -9.02 -11.99 -10.43
N MET A 66 -8.58 -10.97 -9.71
CA MET A 66 -7.34 -10.25 -10.04
C MET A 66 -6.10 -11.03 -9.63
N ARG A 67 -5.03 -10.84 -10.40
CA ARG A 67 -3.68 -11.18 -9.95
C ARG A 67 -3.23 -10.17 -8.89
N ILE A 68 -2.43 -10.60 -7.93
CA ILE A 68 -1.99 -9.72 -6.83
C ILE A 68 -1.13 -8.56 -7.34
N GLU A 69 -0.37 -8.76 -8.42
CA GLU A 69 0.41 -7.73 -9.07
C GLU A 69 -0.50 -6.61 -9.57
N THR A 70 -1.58 -6.95 -10.29
CA THR A 70 -2.54 -5.98 -10.80
C THR A 70 -3.23 -5.23 -9.65
N PHE A 71 -3.65 -5.94 -8.61
CA PHE A 71 -4.27 -5.33 -7.44
C PHE A 71 -3.30 -4.36 -6.73
N ALA A 72 -2.06 -4.77 -6.50
CA ALA A 72 -1.05 -3.95 -5.84
C ALA A 72 -0.69 -2.71 -6.66
N THR A 73 -0.51 -2.82 -7.98
CA THR A 73 -0.25 -1.67 -8.85
C THR A 73 -1.42 -0.67 -8.85
N ILE A 74 -2.67 -1.15 -8.88
CA ILE A 74 -3.85 -0.27 -8.79
C ILE A 74 -3.87 0.44 -7.44
N LEU A 75 -3.67 -0.29 -6.34
CA LEU A 75 -3.67 0.29 -5.00
C LEU A 75 -2.56 1.33 -4.82
N PHE A 76 -1.35 1.01 -5.30
CA PHE A 76 -0.19 1.90 -5.26
C PHE A 76 -0.48 3.23 -5.97
N ASN A 77 -1.02 3.16 -7.18
CA ASN A 77 -1.38 4.34 -7.97
C ASN A 77 -2.55 5.12 -7.36
N GLN A 78 -3.59 4.41 -6.89
CA GLN A 78 -4.76 5.01 -6.24
C GLN A 78 -4.37 5.83 -5.01
N TRP A 79 -3.41 5.34 -4.23
CA TRP A 79 -2.91 6.02 -3.03
C TRP A 79 -1.72 6.94 -3.29
N GLN A 80 -1.28 7.05 -4.55
CA GLN A 80 -0.16 7.89 -4.96
C GLN A 80 1.10 7.66 -4.10
N ILE A 81 1.39 6.40 -3.76
CA ILE A 81 2.46 6.05 -2.81
C ILE A 81 3.81 6.50 -3.37
N GLY A 82 4.45 7.44 -2.68
CA GLY A 82 5.74 7.96 -3.13
C GLY A 82 5.66 8.87 -4.35
N HIS A 83 4.49 9.20 -4.89
CA HIS A 83 4.38 10.19 -5.97
C HIS A 83 4.47 11.62 -5.41
N ALA A 84 5.67 12.00 -4.97
CA ALA A 84 6.01 13.36 -4.58
C ALA A 84 6.95 14.00 -5.61
N ARG A 85 7.02 15.33 -5.60
CA ARG A 85 8.10 16.07 -6.27
C ARG A 85 9.11 16.50 -5.23
N LEU A 86 10.38 16.21 -5.48
CA LEU A 86 11.50 16.70 -4.68
C LEU A 86 12.27 17.71 -5.52
N GLY A 87 11.94 18.99 -5.37
CA GLY A 87 12.37 20.04 -6.30
C GLY A 87 11.71 19.86 -7.67
N ASP A 88 12.53 19.84 -8.73
CA ASP A 88 12.07 19.66 -10.12
C ASP A 88 12.04 18.18 -10.57
N GLN A 89 12.33 17.24 -9.68
CA GLN A 89 12.38 15.81 -9.99
C GLN A 89 11.15 15.09 -9.44
N ASP A 90 10.54 14.25 -10.29
CA ASP A 90 9.57 13.26 -9.84
C ASP A 90 10.29 12.23 -8.96
N TRP A 91 9.81 12.08 -7.72
CA TRP A 91 10.49 11.31 -6.69
C TRP A 91 9.69 10.05 -6.36
N ASN A 92 9.54 9.13 -7.31
CA ASN A 92 8.72 7.94 -7.14
C ASN A 92 9.46 6.81 -6.42
N THR A 93 9.73 6.97 -5.12
CA THR A 93 10.50 5.97 -4.36
C THR A 93 9.64 5.10 -3.44
N GLY A 94 8.32 5.23 -3.53
CA GLY A 94 7.37 4.56 -2.64
C GLY A 94 7.45 3.04 -2.68
N ILE A 95 7.12 2.40 -1.55
CA ILE A 95 7.05 0.95 -1.43
C ILE A 95 5.70 0.57 -0.81
N LEU A 96 5.02 -0.41 -1.40
CA LEU A 96 3.84 -1.06 -0.84
C LEU A 96 4.16 -2.53 -0.57
N LEU A 97 4.01 -2.96 0.68
CA LEU A 97 3.95 -4.37 1.06
C LEU A 97 2.49 -4.75 1.26
N LEU A 98 1.95 -5.59 0.38
CA LEU A 98 0.58 -6.11 0.47
C LEU A 98 0.60 -7.60 0.80
N VAL A 99 -0.19 -8.01 1.78
CA VAL A 99 -0.45 -9.41 2.13
C VAL A 99 -1.95 -9.67 2.07
N SER A 100 -2.35 -10.65 1.25
CA SER A 100 -3.72 -11.15 1.20
C SER A 100 -3.78 -12.54 1.84
N LYS A 101 -4.40 -12.62 3.02
CA LYS A 101 -4.33 -13.78 3.92
C LYS A 101 -4.98 -15.03 3.32
N ASN A 102 -6.24 -14.94 2.93
CA ASN A 102 -7.01 -16.09 2.45
C ASN A 102 -6.64 -16.45 1.00
N ASP A 103 -6.17 -15.48 0.22
CA ASP A 103 -5.62 -15.74 -1.12
C ASP A 103 -4.21 -16.39 -1.05
N ARG A 104 -3.58 -16.39 0.13
CA ARG A 104 -2.21 -16.88 0.39
C ARG A 104 -1.16 -16.24 -0.54
N LYS A 105 -1.29 -14.93 -0.78
CA LYS A 105 -0.40 -14.16 -1.66
C LYS A 105 0.17 -12.96 -0.93
N ALA A 106 1.40 -12.59 -1.29
CA ALA A 106 2.03 -11.35 -0.87
C ALA A 106 2.76 -10.71 -2.05
N ARG A 107 2.84 -9.38 -2.06
CA ARG A 107 3.49 -8.59 -3.11
C ARG A 107 4.18 -7.37 -2.52
N ILE A 108 5.37 -7.07 -3.04
CA ILE A 108 6.06 -5.79 -2.82
C ILE A 108 5.98 -5.02 -4.13
N GLU A 109 5.30 -3.89 -4.13
CA GLU A 109 5.24 -2.96 -5.26
C GLU A 109 6.16 -1.76 -5.01
N LEU A 110 6.87 -1.33 -6.05
CA LEU A 110 7.87 -0.26 -5.99
C LEU A 110 7.49 0.82 -7.01
N GLY A 111 7.76 2.09 -6.66
CA GLY A 111 7.68 3.24 -7.55
C GLY A 111 8.85 3.34 -8.54
#